data_AF-A0A9D8SR76-F1
#
_entry.id   AF-A0A9D8SR76-F1
#
_cell.length_a   1.000
_cell.length_b   1.000
_cell.length_c   1.000
_cell.angle_alpha   90.00
_cell.angle_beta   90.00
_cell.angle_gamma   90.00
#
_symmetry.space_group_name_H-M   'P 1'
#
loop_
_entity.id
_entity.type
_entity.pdbx_description
1 polymer ?
#
loop_
_entity_poly.entity_id
_entity_poly.type
_entity_poly.pdbx_seq_one_letter_code
_entity_poly.pdbx_strand_id
1 'polypeptide(L)' 'VMVTIQRESNSPYTWSLGTAPLKEVALGEKPMPDEFICEDRSFVTEACLEYLRPLVGELPTYVRFEG' A
#
# COMPACT_ATOMS: atom_id res chain seq x y z
N VAL A 1 12.09 4.40 -15.96
CA VAL A 1 11.00 4.91 -15.10
C VAL A 1 10.34 3.72 -14.41
N MET A 2 9.72 3.92 -13.25
CA MET A 2 8.92 2.90 -12.58
C MET A 2 7.45 3.33 -12.55
N VAL A 3 6.53 2.38 -12.70
CA VAL A 3 5.09 2.64 -12.57
C VAL A 3 4.73 2.73 -11.09
N THR A 4 3.87 3.68 -10.73
CA THR A 4 3.39 3.89 -9.36
C THR A 4 1.88 3.75 -9.27
N ILE A 5 1.37 3.28 -8.13
CA ILE A 5 -0.05 3.37 -7.79
C ILE A 5 -0.26 4.65 -6.98
N GLN A 6 -1.10 5.56 -7.49
CA GLN A 6 -1.44 6.82 -6.82
C GLN A 6 -2.85 6.72 -6.26
N ARG A 7 -2.99 6.87 -4.94
CA ARG A 7 -4.28 6.86 -4.26
C ARG A 7 -4.96 8.22 -4.44
N GLU A 8 -6.17 8.23 -4.97
CA GLU A 8 -6.94 9.45 -5.30
C GLU A 8 -8.04 9.73 -4.25
N SER A 9 -8.68 8.67 -3.74
CA SER A 9 -9.74 8.77 -2.73
C SER A 9 -9.73 7.53 -1.82
N ASN A 10 -10.21 7.71 -0.58
CA ASN A 10 -10.38 6.63 0.41
C ASN A 10 -11.82 6.08 0.46
N SER A 11 -12.84 6.92 0.24
CA SER A 11 -14.25 6.53 0.32
C SER A 11 -15.09 7.29 -0.73
N PRO A 12 -15.36 6.69 -1.90
CA PRO A 12 -14.93 5.35 -2.33
C PRO A 12 -13.41 5.27 -2.56
N TYR A 13 -12.83 4.08 -2.42
CA TYR A 13 -11.40 3.89 -2.70
C TYR A 13 -11.15 3.94 -4.21
N THR A 14 -10.35 4.91 -4.66
CA THR A 14 -9.96 5.05 -6.07
C THR A 14 -8.46 5.32 -6.20
N TRP A 15 -7.89 4.86 -7.31
CA TRP A 15 -6.47 4.99 -7.59
C TRP A 15 -6.21 5.12 -9.09
N SER A 16 -5.05 5.67 -9.45
CA SER A 16 -4.58 5.85 -10.81
C SER A 16 -3.13 5.37 -10.96
N LEU A 17 -2.69 5.19 -12.21
CA LEU A 17 -1.29 4.85 -12.51
C LEU A 17 -0.50 6.13 -12.79
N GLY A 18 0.67 6.21 -12.18
CA GLY A 18 1.65 7.26 -12.43
C GLY A 18 3.03 6.70 -12.76
N THR A 19 4.01 7.59 -12.83
CA THR A 19 5.42 7.20 -13.01
C THR A 19 6.32 7.95 -12.06
N ALA A 20 7.41 7.29 -11.62
CA ALA A 20 8.47 7.89 -10.81
C ALA A 20 9.86 7.66 -11.45
N PRO A 21 10.80 8.60 -11.30
CA PRO A 21 12.19 8.41 -11.69
C PRO A 21 12.88 7.31 -10.88
N LEU A 22 13.66 6.45 -11.54
CA LEU A 22 14.35 5.33 -10.86
C LEU A 22 15.34 5.80 -9.80
N LYS A 23 15.96 6.99 -10.00
CA LYS A 23 16.89 7.57 -9.04
C LYS A 23 16.24 7.88 -7.69
N GLU A 24 14.97 8.31 -7.70
CA GLU A 24 14.23 8.62 -6.47
C GLU A 24 13.78 7.34 -5.76
N VAL A 25 13.35 6.34 -6.53
CA VAL A 25 12.95 5.03 -5.97
C VAL A 25 14.14 4.29 -5.36
N ALA A 26 15.31 4.33 -6.00
CA ALA A 26 16.48 3.57 -5.56
C ALA A 26 17.01 3.99 -4.17
N LEU A 27 16.71 5.20 -3.72
CA LEU A 27 17.15 5.75 -2.44
C LEU A 27 15.99 5.98 -1.46
N GLY A 28 14.75 5.79 -1.91
CA GLY A 28 13.54 6.08 -1.15
C GLY A 28 12.93 4.82 -0.55
N GLU A 29 12.59 4.90 0.73
CA GLU A 29 11.76 3.91 1.41
C GLU A 29 10.52 4.59 1.99
N LYS A 30 9.43 3.83 2.16
CA LYS A 30 8.23 4.30 2.85
C LYS A 30 8.20 3.66 4.24
N PRO A 31 8.74 4.35 5.28
CA PRO A 31 8.67 3.83 6.64
C PRO A 31 7.21 3.76 7.11
N MET A 32 6.95 2.91 8.10
CA MET A 32 5.65 2.85 8.76
C MET A 32 5.43 4.17 9.52
N PRO A 33 4.33 4.91 9.28
CA PRO A 33 4.03 6.11 10.04
C PRO A 33 3.81 5.79 11.53
N ASP A 34 4.31 6.63 12.43
CA ASP A 34 4.13 6.45 13.87
C ASP A 34 2.64 6.47 14.28
N GLU A 35 1.83 7.26 13.58
CA GLU A 35 0.37 7.32 13.77
C GLU A 35 -0.35 5.99 13.48
N PHE A 36 0.33 5.02 12.84
CA PHE A 36 -0.22 3.68 12.60
C PHE A 36 -0.04 2.74 13.79
N ILE A 37 0.76 3.13 14.79
CA ILE A 37 1.13 2.30 15.93
C ILE A 37 0.43 2.84 17.18
N CYS A 38 -0.28 1.98 17.91
CA CYS A 38 -0.89 2.38 19.18
C CYS A 38 0.17 2.81 20.20
N GLU A 39 -0.21 3.69 21.13
CA GLU A 39 0.69 4.23 22.16
C GLU A 39 1.36 3.13 23.01
N ASP A 40 0.63 2.07 23.33
CA ASP A 40 1.10 0.89 24.06
C ASP A 40 1.88 -0.11 23.19
N ARG A 41 1.99 0.16 21.89
CA ARG A 41 2.67 -0.65 20.86
C ARG A 41 2.16 -2.08 20.74
N SER A 42 0.95 -2.36 21.23
CA SER A 42 0.37 -3.71 21.19
C SER A 42 -0.39 -4.00 19.90
N PHE A 43 -0.83 -2.96 19.19
CA PHE A 43 -1.66 -3.08 18.00
C PHE A 43 -1.52 -1.87 17.05
N VAL A 44 -2.24 -1.92 15.93
CA VAL A 44 -2.33 -0.83 14.96
C VAL A 44 -3.51 0.09 15.27
N THR A 45 -3.39 1.36 14.88
CA THR A 45 -4.45 2.36 15.06
C THR A 45 -5.54 2.25 13.99
N GLU A 46 -6.66 2.95 14.18
CA GLU A 46 -7.72 3.04 13.16
C GLU A 46 -7.22 3.70 11.87
N ALA A 47 -6.30 4.67 11.95
CA ALA A 47 -5.68 5.28 10.76
C ALA A 47 -4.93 4.25 9.89
N CYS A 48 -4.26 3.29 10.53
CA CYS A 48 -3.63 2.17 9.84
C CYS A 48 -4.69 1.27 9.17
N LEU A 49 -5.78 0.97 9.89
CA LEU A 49 -6.86 0.13 9.36
C LEU A 49 -7.57 0.80 8.18
N GLU A 50 -7.87 2.09 8.26
CA GLU A 50 -8.41 2.87 7.13
C GLU A 50 -7.47 2.85 5.92
N TYR A 51 -6.15 2.90 6.15
CA TYR A 51 -5.17 2.81 5.08
C TYR A 51 -5.13 1.41 4.44
N LEU A 52 -5.14 0.33 5.24
CA LEU A 52 -4.91 -1.05 4.80
C LEU A 52 -6.16 -1.77 4.30
N ARG A 53 -7.33 -1.56 4.91
CA ARG A 53 -8.59 -2.24 4.56
C ARG A 53 -8.90 -2.24 3.06
N PRO A 54 -8.80 -1.13 2.30
CA PRO A 54 -9.10 -1.15 0.87
C PRO A 54 -8.02 -1.83 0.00
N LEU A 55 -6.86 -2.17 0.58
CA LEU A 55 -5.74 -2.78 -0.15
C LEU A 55 -5.77 -4.32 -0.11
N VAL A 56 -6.59 -4.90 0.76
CA VAL A 56 -6.68 -6.34 0.99
C VAL A 56 -8.03 -6.87 0.51
N GLY A 57 -8.04 -8.12 0.07
CA GLY A 57 -9.25 -8.80 -0.42
C GLY A 57 -9.06 -10.31 -0.40
N GLU A 58 -9.99 -11.03 -1.03
CA GLU A 58 -9.88 -12.48 -1.18
C GLU A 58 -8.64 -12.87 -2.01
N LEU A 59 -7.98 -13.94 -1.60
CA LEU A 59 -6.85 -14.45 -2.35
C LEU A 59 -7.32 -15.05 -3.69
N PRO A 60 -6.60 -14.80 -4.79
CA PRO A 60 -6.97 -15.35 -6.08
C PRO A 60 -6.67 -16.85 -6.15
N THR A 61 -7.38 -17.56 -7.02
CA THR A 61 -7.01 -18.92 -7.39
C THR A 61 -5.74 -18.89 -8.24
N TYR A 62 -4.68 -19.54 -7.77
CA TYR A 62 -3.39 -19.55 -8.45
C TYR A 62 -3.37 -20.50 -9.65
N VAL A 63 -2.76 -20.03 -10.75
CA VAL A 63 -2.45 -20.85 -11.92
C VAL A 63 -1.13 -21.58 -11.70
N ARG A 64 -1.02 -22.82 -12.18
CA ARG A 64 0.24 -23.55 -12.29
C ARG A 64 0.65 -23.60 -13.76
N PHE A 65 1.87 -23.15 -14.06
CA PHE A 65 2.44 -23.28 -15.40
C PHE A 65 2.96 -24.70 -15.59
N GLU A 66 2.65 -25.32 -16.72
CA GLU A 66 3.29 -26.56 -17.17
C GLU A 66 4.66 -26.19 -17.77
N GLY A 67 5.70 -26.93 -17.37
CA GLY A 67 7.07 -26.76 -17.86
C GLY A 67 7.39 -27.63 -19.06
#